data_AF-I3E0Z7-F1
#
_entry.id   AF-I3E0Z7-F1
#
_cell.length_a   1.000
_cell.length_b   1.000
_cell.length_c   1.000
_cell.angle_alpha   90.00
_cell.angle_beta   90.00
_cell.angle_gamma   90.00
#
_symmetry.space_group_name_H-M   'P 1'
#
loop_
_entity.id
_entity.type
_entity.pdbx_description
1 polymer ?
#
loop_
_entity_poly.entity_id
_entity_poly.type
_entity_poly.pdbx_seq_one_letter_code
_entity_poly.pdbx_strand_id
1 'polypeptide(L)' 'MLDRTSYIAGILYYLTDDADVKKAAIEILNGELTLKEASKNKTVKRYLNLAEKQFKSKDVSEPLHKQIIEFIEKNLYEYI' A
#
# COMPACT_ATOMS: atom_id res chain seq x y z
N MET A 1 3.76 -16.20 0.54
CA MET A 1 4.77 -15.20 0.94
C MET A 1 4.24 -13.86 0.46
N LEU A 2 4.12 -12.86 1.33
CA LEU A 2 3.61 -11.54 0.94
C LEU A 2 4.53 -10.93 -0.12
N ASP A 3 3.98 -10.51 -1.25
CA ASP A 3 4.80 -9.87 -2.29
C ASP A 3 5.05 -8.39 -1.96
N ARG A 4 6.10 -7.84 -2.57
CA ARG A 4 6.52 -6.44 -2.36
C ARG A 4 5.40 -5.44 -2.66
N THR A 5 4.60 -5.68 -3.70
CA THR A 5 3.57 -4.73 -4.14
C THR A 5 2.44 -4.66 -3.12
N SER A 6 1.94 -5.81 -2.68
CA SER A 6 0.93 -5.89 -1.62
C SER A 6 1.41 -5.22 -0.32
N TYR A 7 2.67 -5.44 0.08
CA TYR A 7 3.21 -4.79 1.27
C TYR A 7 3.28 -3.25 1.11
N ILE A 8 3.74 -2.76 -0.03
CA ILE A 8 3.82 -1.32 -0.31
C ILE A 8 2.43 -0.70 -0.35
N ALA A 9 1.43 -1.38 -0.90
CA ALA A 9 0.04 -0.96 -0.86
C ALA A 9 -0.46 -0.81 0.59
N GLY A 10 -0.17 -1.79 1.46
CA GLY A 10 -0.50 -1.70 2.87
C GLY A 10 0.16 -0.52 3.58
N ILE A 11 1.46 -0.29 3.36
CA ILE A 11 2.13 0.90 3.91
C ILE A 11 1.44 2.17 3.39
N LEU A 12 1.21 2.27 2.07
CA LEU A 12 0.60 3.42 1.44
C LEU A 12 -0.77 3.76 2.04
N TYR A 13 -1.59 2.74 2.32
CA TYR A 13 -2.91 2.88 2.92
C TYR A 13 -2.87 3.50 4.33
N TYR A 14 -1.90 3.10 5.15
CA TYR A 14 -1.75 3.57 6.53
C TYR A 14 -0.87 4.81 6.69
N LEU A 15 -0.23 5.27 5.62
CA LEU A 15 0.71 6.41 5.67
C LEU A 15 -0.01 7.78 5.69
N THR A 16 -1.30 7.82 5.31
CA THR A 16 -2.10 9.04 5.23
C THR A 16 -3.60 8.74 5.29
N ASP A 17 -4.41 9.72 5.66
CA ASP A 17 -5.88 9.65 5.59
C ASP A 17 -6.48 10.22 4.29
N ASP A 18 -5.62 10.61 3.34
CA ASP A 18 -6.04 11.06 2.01
C ASP A 18 -6.81 9.95 1.26
N ALA A 19 -8.05 10.26 0.87
CA ALA A 19 -8.97 9.31 0.25
C ALA A 19 -8.47 8.80 -1.11
N ASP A 20 -7.83 9.65 -1.92
CA ASP A 20 -7.30 9.26 -3.23
C ASP A 20 -6.12 8.30 -3.07
N VAL A 21 -5.30 8.51 -2.03
CA VAL A 21 -4.16 7.65 -1.72
C VAL A 21 -4.61 6.30 -1.18
N LYS A 22 -5.60 6.27 -0.28
CA LYS A 22 -6.17 5.02 0.23
C LYS A 22 -6.85 4.22 -0.89
N LYS A 23 -7.58 4.90 -1.78
CA LYS A 23 -8.17 4.26 -2.96
C LYS A 23 -7.10 3.66 -3.86
N ALA A 24 -6.04 4.42 -4.18
CA ALA A 24 -4.94 3.92 -4.99
C ALA A 24 -4.23 2.71 -4.34
N ALA A 25 -4.10 2.68 -3.01
CA ALA A 25 -3.54 1.54 -2.30
C ALA A 25 -4.39 0.27 -2.47
N ILE A 26 -5.72 0.38 -2.41
CA ILE A 26 -6.63 -0.76 -2.66
C ILE A 26 -6.54 -1.20 -4.13
N GLU A 27 -6.58 -0.27 -5.08
CA GLU A 27 -6.45 -0.58 -6.51
C GLU A 27 -5.10 -1.27 -6.83
N ILE A 28 -4.01 -0.85 -6.16
CA ILE A 28 -2.70 -1.51 -6.28
C ILE A 28 -2.74 -2.94 -5.72
N LEU A 29 -3.35 -3.12 -4.56
CA LEU A 29 -3.46 -4.44 -3.94
C LEU A 29 -4.26 -5.42 -4.81
N ASN A 30 -5.34 -4.94 -5.44
CA ASN A 30 -6.20 -5.73 -6.31
C ASN A 30 -5.60 -5.94 -7.72
N GLY A 31 -4.47 -5.29 -8.03
CA GLY A 31 -3.84 -5.35 -9.35
C GLY A 31 -4.53 -4.51 -10.43
N GLU A 32 -5.50 -3.67 -10.04
CA GLU A 32 -6.21 -2.72 -10.91
C GLU A 32 -5.34 -1.51 -11.28
N LEU A 33 -4.36 -1.18 -10.42
CA LEU A 33 -3.43 -0.08 -10.61
C LEU A 33 -1.98 -0.52 -10.37
N THR A 34 -1.10 -0.37 -11.36
CA THR A 34 0.32 -0.65 -11.12
C THR A 34 0.98 0.50 -10.33
N LEU A 35 2.06 0.21 -9.58
CA LEU A 35 2.86 1.25 -8.91
C LEU A 35 3.34 2.34 -9.89
N LYS A 36 3.62 1.96 -11.13
CA LYS A 36 4.04 2.88 -12.20
C LYS A 36 2.91 3.81 -12.61
N GLU A 37 1.68 3.33 -12.71
CA GLU A 37 0.52 4.15 -13.04
C GLU A 37 0.12 5.06 -11.88
N ALA A 38 0.11 4.54 -10.65
CA ALA A 38 -0.10 5.32 -9.43
C ALA A 38 0.86 6.52 -9.33
N SER A 39 2.12 6.34 -9.76
CA SER A 39 3.14 7.40 -9.76
C SER A 39 2.86 8.57 -10.71
N LYS A 40 1.87 8.47 -11.61
CA LYS A 40 1.46 9.57 -12.50
C LYS A 40 0.65 10.63 -11.75
N ASN A 41 -0.08 10.25 -10.70
CA ASN A 41 -0.77 11.20 -9.83
C ASN A 41 0.25 11.83 -8.86
N LYS A 42 0.35 13.16 -8.84
CA LYS A 42 1.35 13.87 -8.03
C LYS A 42 1.19 13.62 -6.52
N THR A 43 -0.05 13.58 -6.02
CA THR A 43 -0.35 13.32 -4.61
C THR A 43 0.04 11.89 -4.25
N VAL A 44 -0.46 10.91 -5.01
CA VAL A 44 -0.16 9.49 -4.79
C VAL A 44 1.35 9.22 -4.91
N LYS A 45 2.03 9.80 -5.90
CA LYS A 45 3.49 9.68 -6.08
C LYS A 45 4.27 10.10 -4.85
N ARG A 46 3.88 11.20 -4.19
CA ARG A 46 4.56 11.68 -2.98
C ARG A 46 4.49 10.64 -1.87
N TYR A 47 3.31 10.08 -1.62
CA TYR A 47 3.12 9.08 -0.58
C TYR A 47 3.68 7.71 -0.96
N LEU A 48 3.62 7.35 -2.24
CA LEU A 48 4.21 6.13 -2.75
C LEU A 48 5.73 6.12 -2.53
N ASN A 49 6.42 7.23 -2.79
CA ASN A 49 7.85 7.35 -2.51
C ASN A 49 8.18 7.17 -1.01
N LEU A 50 7.31 7.66 -0.11
CA LEU A 50 7.46 7.47 1.33
C LEU A 50 7.24 6.00 1.72
N ALA A 51 6.21 5.37 1.19
CA ALA A 51 5.92 3.96 1.42
C ALA A 51 7.06 3.05 0.94
N GLU A 52 7.62 3.31 -0.25
CA GLU A 52 8.79 2.58 -0.76
C GLU A 52 10.03 2.78 0.10
N LYS A 53 10.25 4.00 0.60
CA LYS A 53 11.37 4.30 1.49
C LYS A 53 11.24 3.53 2.80
N GLN A 54 10.05 3.55 3.41
CA GLN A 54 9.76 2.86 4.66
C GLN A 54 9.89 1.34 4.53
N PHE A 55 9.43 0.78 3.41
CA PHE A 55 9.64 -0.64 3.08
C PHE A 55 11.13 -0.98 3.00
N LYS A 56 11.92 -0.18 2.27
CA LYS A 56 13.37 -0.41 2.09
C LYS A 56 14.16 -0.27 3.38
N SER A 57 13.79 0.67 4.25
CA SER A 57 14.45 0.84 5.55
C SER A 57 14.04 -0.22 6.58
N LYS A 58 13.04 -1.05 6.27
CA LYS A 58 12.40 -1.98 7.22
C LYS A 58 11.89 -1.26 8.47
N ASP A 59 11.56 0.03 8.33
CA ASP A 59 11.12 0.90 9.41
C ASP A 59 9.59 0.81 9.57
N VAL A 60 9.13 -0.42 9.80
CA VAL A 60 7.72 -0.73 10.02
C VAL A 60 7.62 -1.33 11.41
N SER A 61 6.95 -0.62 12.31
CA SER A 61 6.74 -1.10 13.67
C SER A 61 5.90 -2.38 13.65
N GLU A 62 6.07 -3.24 14.66
CA GLU A 62 5.29 -4.49 14.76
C GLU A 62 3.76 -4.27 14.74
N PRO A 63 3.20 -3.23 15.41
CA PRO A 63 1.77 -2.92 15.30
C PRO A 63 1.34 -2.58 13.87
N LEU A 64 2.11 -1.75 13.17
CA LEU A 64 1.81 -1.37 11.79
C LEU A 64 1.95 -2.58 10.84
N HIS A 65 2.93 -3.45 11.08
CA HIS A 65 3.07 -4.70 10.34
C HIS A 65 1.80 -5.55 10.47
N LYS A 66 1.27 -5.75 11.69
CA LYS A 66 0.01 -6.49 11.91
C LYS A 66 -1.16 -5.87 11.15
N GLN A 67 -1.30 -4.53 11.20
CA GLN A 67 -2.33 -3.82 10.46
C GLN A 67 -2.21 -4.01 8.95
N ILE A 68 -0.99 -3.98 8.40
CA ILE A 68 -0.73 -4.24 6.98
C ILE A 68 -1.15 -5.66 6.59
N ILE A 69 -0.82 -6.67 7.40
CA ILE A 69 -1.22 -8.05 7.14
C ILE A 69 -2.75 -8.18 7.16
N GLU A 70 -3.42 -7.64 8.18
CA GLU A 70 -4.89 -7.66 8.25
C GLU A 70 -5.54 -6.94 7.06
N PHE A 71 -4.99 -5.79 6.64
CA PHE A 71 -5.47 -5.07 5.47
C PHE A 71 -5.37 -5.93 4.21
N ILE A 72 -4.23 -6.58 3.99
CA ILE A 72 -3.99 -7.44 2.83
C ILE A 72 -4.95 -8.64 2.87
N GLU A 73 -5.08 -9.31 4.01
CA GLU A 73 -6.00 -10.44 4.17
C GLU A 73 -7.47 -10.05 4.00
N LYS A 74 -7.90 -8.87 4.47
CA LYS A 74 -9.30 -8.45 4.28
C LYS A 74 -9.63 -8.14 2.82
N ASN A 75 -8.70 -7.55 2.08
CA ASN A 75 -8.95 -7.05 0.73
C ASN A 75 -8.60 -8.06 -0.37
N LEU A 76 -7.77 -9.08 -0.12
CA LEU A 76 -7.51 -10.17 -1.08
C LEU A 76 -8.59 -11.25 -1.11
N TYR A 77 -9.32 -11.45 -0.01
CA TYR A 77 -10.29 -12.54 0.12
C TYR A 77 -11.72 -12.17 -0.32
N GLU A 78 -11.98 -10.94 -0.77
CA GLU A 78 -13.27 -10.57 -1.38
C GLU A 78 -13.47 -11.12 -2.81
N TYR A 79 -12.51 -11.87 -3.35
CA TYR A 79 -12.53 -12.41 -4.72
C TYR A 79 -12.51 -13.95 -4.82
N ILE A 80 -12.90 -14.69 -3.77
CA ILE A 80 -13.08 -16.16 -3.82
C ILE A 80 -14.53 -16.56 -3.54
#